data_AF-A0A1U8DSF4-F1
#
_entry.id   AF-A0A1U8DSF4-F1
#
_cell.length_a   1.000
_cell.length_b   1.000
_cell.length_c   1.000
_cell.angle_alpha   90.00
_cell.angle_beta   90.00
_cell.angle_gamma   90.00
#
_symmetry.space_group_name_H-M   'P 1'
#
loop_
_entity.id
_entity.type
_entity.pdbx_description
1 polymer ?
#
loop_
_entity_poly.entity_id
_entity_poly.type
_entity_poly.pdbx_seq_one_letter_code
_entity_poly.pdbx_strand_id
1 'polypeptide(L)'
;MSGSAADCQYWERLLAKHCRLYALRNNERISVSAASKLLANMLGEYRGMGLSVGSMICGWDKKGPGLYYVDDNGTRLSGPMFSTGSGNTYAYGVLDSGYRPDLTVEEAYALARRAIAYATHRDSYSGGVVNMYHMKEDGWIRVGRTDVSDLLHAYTEAKQ
;
A
#
# COMPACT_ATOMS: atom_id res chain seq x y z
N MET A 1 -5.64 -0.87 -0.77
CA MET A 1 -6.99 -0.69 -1.33
C MET A 1 -7.49 0.70 -0.98
N SER A 2 -7.76 1.53 -1.98
CA SER A 2 -8.48 2.80 -1.86
C SER A 2 -9.37 2.99 -3.10
N GLY A 3 -10.49 3.69 -2.96
CA GLY A 3 -11.52 3.74 -3.99
C GLY A 3 -12.72 2.88 -3.59
N SER A 4 -13.39 2.29 -4.57
CA SER A 4 -14.53 1.40 -4.33
C SER A 4 -14.07 0.11 -3.65
N ALA A 5 -14.68 -0.21 -2.50
CA ALA A 5 -14.36 -1.43 -1.76
C ALA A 5 -14.61 -2.71 -2.59
N ALA A 6 -15.69 -2.72 -3.37
CA ALA A 6 -16.04 -3.86 -4.22
C ALA A 6 -15.02 -4.05 -5.34
N ASP A 7 -14.65 -2.96 -6.02
CA ASP A 7 -13.73 -3.01 -7.16
C ASP A 7 -12.33 -3.46 -6.70
N CYS A 8 -11.79 -2.84 -5.65
CA CYS A 8 -10.48 -3.21 -5.11
C CYS A 8 -10.45 -4.69 -4.70
N GLN A 9 -11.44 -5.14 -3.91
CA GLN A 9 -11.46 -6.52 -3.42
C GLN A 9 -11.58 -7.53 -4.55
N TYR A 10 -12.45 -7.28 -5.52
CA TYR A 10 -12.68 -8.17 -6.65
C TYR A 10 -11.42 -8.28 -7.53
N TRP A 11 -10.88 -7.15 -7.98
CA TRP A 11 -9.75 -7.12 -8.91
C TRP A 11 -8.44 -7.58 -8.27
N GLU A 12 -8.18 -7.24 -7.00
CA GLU A 12 -6.99 -7.74 -6.28
C GLU A 12 -7.09 -9.26 -6.01
N ARG A 13 -8.29 -9.77 -5.72
CA ARG A 13 -8.51 -11.23 -5.59
C ARG A 13 -8.36 -11.96 -6.92
N LEU A 14 -8.82 -11.36 -8.01
CA LEU A 14 -8.62 -11.88 -9.36
C LEU A 14 -7.13 -11.90 -9.73
N LEU A 15 -6.40 -10.82 -9.41
CA LEU A 15 -4.94 -10.78 -9.54
C LEU A 15 -4.29 -11.94 -8.78
N ALA A 16 -4.68 -12.17 -7.51
CA ALA A 16 -4.14 -13.27 -6.70
C ALA A 16 -4.37 -14.65 -7.37
N LYS A 17 -5.55 -14.87 -7.97
CA LYS A 17 -5.83 -16.08 -8.77
C LYS A 17 -4.86 -16.22 -9.94
N HIS A 18 -4.63 -15.15 -10.71
CA HIS A 18 -3.69 -15.18 -11.83
C HIS A 18 -2.24 -15.38 -11.38
N CYS A 19 -1.81 -14.77 -10.28
CA CYS A 19 -0.49 -14.99 -9.69
C CYS A 19 -0.27 -16.46 -9.28
N ARG A 20 -1.29 -17.10 -8.67
CA ARG A 20 -1.26 -18.53 -8.33
C ARG A 20 -1.16 -19.41 -9.59
N LEU A 21 -1.93 -19.09 -10.62
CA LEU A 21 -1.91 -19.81 -11.90
C LEU A 21 -0.55 -19.67 -12.61
N TYR A 22 0.05 -18.48 -12.57
CA TYR A 22 1.40 -18.26 -13.10
C TYR A 22 2.42 -19.16 -12.41
N ALA A 23 2.36 -19.26 -11.08
CA ALA A 23 3.27 -20.09 -10.31
C ALA A 23 3.14 -21.58 -10.65
N LEU A 24 1.92 -22.07 -10.85
CA LEU A 24 1.68 -23.46 -11.25
C LEU A 24 2.18 -23.76 -12.67
N ARG A 25 2.03 -22.83 -13.61
CA ARG A 25 2.43 -23.01 -15.01
C ARG A 25 3.95 -22.94 -15.21
N ASN A 26 4.62 -22.05 -14.50
CA ASN A 26 6.04 -21.76 -14.71
C ASN A 26 6.94 -22.38 -13.63
N ASN A 27 6.36 -23.01 -12.61
CA ASN A 27 7.07 -23.50 -11.42
C ASN A 27 7.92 -22.41 -10.75
N GLU A 28 7.50 -21.15 -10.85
CA GLU A 28 8.20 -19.98 -10.34
C GLU A 28 7.21 -18.90 -9.88
N ARG A 29 7.50 -18.22 -8.76
CA ARG A 29 6.69 -17.09 -8.30
C ARG A 29 6.71 -15.95 -9.32
N ILE A 30 5.57 -15.31 -9.52
CA ILE A 30 5.45 -14.14 -10.39
C ILE A 30 6.26 -12.96 -9.84
N SER A 31 6.90 -12.20 -10.74
CA SER A 31 7.58 -10.96 -10.36
C SER A 31 6.58 -9.86 -9.97
N VAL A 32 6.98 -8.92 -9.11
CA VAL A 32 6.15 -7.78 -8.70
C VAL A 32 5.78 -6.93 -9.91
N SER A 33 6.74 -6.77 -10.83
CA SER A 33 6.55 -6.04 -12.08
C SER A 33 5.50 -6.67 -13.00
N ALA A 34 5.46 -8.01 -13.09
CA ALA A 34 4.49 -8.73 -13.90
C ALA A 34 3.09 -8.71 -13.25
N ALA A 35 3.01 -8.90 -11.92
CA ALA A 35 1.75 -8.82 -11.19
C ALA A 35 1.10 -7.42 -11.33
N SER A 36 1.88 -6.35 -11.15
CA SER A 36 1.37 -4.98 -11.31
C SER A 36 0.96 -4.66 -12.75
N LYS A 37 1.69 -5.17 -13.75
CA LYS A 37 1.34 -4.97 -15.16
C LYS A 37 0.05 -5.73 -15.54
N LEU A 38 -0.14 -6.92 -14.99
CA LEU A 38 -1.37 -7.68 -15.20
C LEU A 38 -2.59 -6.94 -14.64
N LEU A 39 -2.50 -6.40 -13.42
CA LEU A 39 -3.58 -5.60 -12.84
C LEU A 39 -3.86 -4.34 -13.68
N ALA A 40 -2.82 -3.61 -14.07
CA ALA A 40 -2.98 -2.41 -14.90
C ALA A 40 -3.64 -2.70 -16.25
N ASN A 41 -3.32 -3.84 -16.88
CA ASN A 41 -3.97 -4.26 -18.12
C ASN A 41 -5.44 -4.63 -17.88
N MET A 42 -5.75 -5.41 -16.84
CA MET A 42 -7.12 -5.76 -16.47
C MET A 42 -7.98 -4.51 -16.21
N LEU A 43 -7.47 -3.54 -15.45
CA LEU A 43 -8.19 -2.29 -15.18
C LEU A 43 -8.29 -1.41 -16.43
N GLY A 44 -7.23 -1.36 -17.24
CA GLY A 44 -7.20 -0.61 -18.49
C GLY A 44 -8.25 -1.05 -19.52
N GLU A 45 -8.61 -2.34 -19.53
CA GLU A 45 -9.71 -2.86 -20.37
C GLU A 45 -11.09 -2.30 -19.97
N TYR A 46 -11.25 -1.86 -18.73
CA TYR A 46 -12.49 -1.30 -18.17
C TYR A 46 -12.40 0.22 -17.98
N ARG A 47 -11.41 0.88 -18.59
CA ARG A 47 -11.25 2.33 -18.52
C ARG A 47 -12.52 3.03 -19.03
N GLY A 48 -13.02 4.00 -18.25
CA GLY A 48 -14.23 4.75 -18.57
C GLY A 48 -15.54 4.06 -18.20
N MET A 49 -15.50 2.84 -17.63
CA MET A 49 -16.69 2.12 -17.15
C MET A 49 -17.06 2.44 -15.68
N GLY A 50 -16.38 3.41 -15.06
CA GLY A 50 -16.68 3.87 -13.70
C GLY A 50 -16.08 3.01 -12.58
N LEU A 51 -15.05 2.20 -12.87
CA LEU A 51 -14.25 1.57 -11.82
C LEU A 51 -13.54 2.64 -10.98
N SER A 52 -13.40 2.38 -9.68
CA SER A 52 -12.61 3.22 -8.78
C SER A 52 -11.63 2.39 -7.99
N VAL A 53 -10.36 2.41 -8.40
CA VAL A 53 -9.29 1.61 -7.80
C VAL A 53 -8.02 2.44 -7.73
N GLY A 54 -7.49 2.60 -6.52
CA GLY A 54 -6.11 2.98 -6.25
C GLY A 54 -5.46 1.88 -5.44
N SER A 55 -4.48 1.19 -6.02
CA SER A 55 -3.80 0.07 -5.36
C SER A 55 -2.28 0.18 -5.47
N MET A 56 -1.61 -0.38 -4.47
CA MET A 56 -0.16 -0.47 -4.40
C MET A 56 0.23 -1.95 -4.35
N ILE A 57 0.98 -2.40 -5.35
CA ILE A 57 1.51 -3.75 -5.44
C ILE A 57 2.92 -3.74 -4.88
N CYS A 58 3.06 -4.28 -3.66
CA CYS A 58 4.32 -4.41 -2.94
C CYS A 58 4.76 -5.88 -2.92
N GLY A 59 6.03 -6.15 -3.15
CA GLY A 59 6.60 -7.48 -3.05
C GLY A 59 8.13 -7.47 -3.09
N TRP A 60 8.70 -8.66 -2.99
CA TRP A 60 10.13 -8.89 -3.19
C TRP A 60 10.29 -10.00 -4.22
N ASP A 61 11.12 -9.77 -5.24
CA ASP A 61 11.42 -10.75 -6.28
C ASP A 61 12.92 -10.79 -6.59
N LYS A 62 13.31 -11.45 -7.69
CA LYS A 62 14.71 -11.56 -8.12
C LYS A 62 15.42 -10.21 -8.33
N LYS A 63 14.66 -9.11 -8.51
CA LYS A 63 15.18 -7.74 -8.66
C LYS A 63 15.26 -6.99 -7.32
N GLY A 64 14.87 -7.63 -6.21
CA GLY A 64 14.81 -7.03 -4.89
C GLY A 64 13.41 -6.50 -4.53
N PRO A 65 13.31 -5.52 -3.61
CA PRO A 65 12.04 -4.93 -3.21
C PRO A 65 11.43 -4.13 -4.35
N GLY A 66 10.15 -4.37 -4.63
CA GLY A 66 9.39 -3.68 -5.67
C GLY A 66 8.10 -3.07 -5.13
N LEU A 67 7.81 -1.85 -5.54
CA LEU A 67 6.59 -1.13 -5.23
C LEU A 67 6.03 -0.45 -6.49
N TYR A 68 4.78 -0.77 -6.81
CA TYR A 68 4.07 -0.21 -7.95
C TYR A 68 2.73 0.38 -7.54
N TYR A 69 2.46 1.62 -7.94
CA TYR A 69 1.12 2.19 -7.93
C TYR A 69 0.36 1.81 -9.21
N VAL A 70 -0.88 1.38 -9.06
CA VAL A 70 -1.80 1.05 -10.16
C VAL A 70 -3.17 1.68 -9.90
N ASP A 71 -3.77 2.32 -10.90
CA ASP A 71 -5.12 2.90 -10.81
C ASP A 71 -6.12 2.35 -11.84
N ASP A 72 -7.39 2.72 -11.70
CA ASP A 72 -8.50 2.37 -12.60
C ASP A 72 -8.37 2.95 -14.02
N ASN A 73 -7.51 3.95 -14.23
CA ASN A 73 -7.15 4.42 -15.56
C ASN A 73 -6.10 3.51 -16.22
N GLY A 74 -5.59 2.49 -15.54
CA GLY A 74 -4.49 1.65 -16.02
C GLY A 74 -3.13 2.34 -15.94
N THR A 75 -3.03 3.45 -15.20
CA THR A 75 -1.75 4.06 -14.85
C THR A 75 -0.94 3.04 -14.06
N ARG A 76 0.36 2.97 -14.32
CA ARG A 76 1.27 2.08 -13.61
C ARG A 76 2.61 2.74 -13.40
N LEU A 77 2.94 3.04 -12.15
CA LEU A 77 4.16 3.75 -11.76
C LEU A 77 4.99 2.90 -10.81
N SER A 78 6.30 2.89 -11.01
CA SER A 78 7.27 2.30 -10.08
C SER A 78 7.89 3.43 -9.26
N GLY A 79 8.05 3.24 -7.96
CA GLY A 79 8.61 4.29 -7.12
C GLY A 79 8.90 3.81 -5.69
N PRO A 80 9.74 4.55 -4.94
CA PRO A 80 10.14 4.17 -3.60
C PRO A 80 9.06 4.45 -2.54
N MET A 81 8.13 5.35 -2.82
CA MET A 81 7.09 5.78 -1.89
C MET A 81 5.83 6.18 -2.65
N PHE A 82 4.67 5.78 -2.13
CA PHE A 82 3.36 6.20 -2.61
C PHE A 82 2.39 6.36 -1.44
N SER A 83 1.37 7.18 -1.65
CA SER A 83 0.20 7.34 -0.79
C SER A 83 -1.04 7.53 -1.65
N THR A 84 -2.16 6.94 -1.25
CA THR A 84 -3.42 6.90 -2.01
C THR A 84 -4.63 7.00 -1.05
N GLY A 85 -5.82 7.24 -1.60
CA GLY A 85 -7.03 7.56 -0.83
C GLY A 85 -7.18 9.04 -0.48
N SER A 86 -8.25 9.38 0.24
CA SER A 86 -8.60 10.77 0.60
C SER A 86 -7.59 11.44 1.53
N GLY A 87 -6.97 10.68 2.44
CA GLY A 87 -5.95 11.19 3.37
C GLY A 87 -4.54 11.30 2.79
N ASN A 88 -4.36 11.13 1.48
CA ASN A 88 -3.04 10.92 0.88
C ASN A 88 -2.06 12.10 1.11
N THR A 89 -2.53 13.34 1.00
CA THR A 89 -1.72 14.57 1.14
C THR A 89 -1.19 14.73 2.55
N TYR A 90 -2.02 14.43 3.56
CA TYR A 90 -1.60 14.48 4.96
C TYR A 90 -0.54 13.42 5.27
N ALA A 91 -0.72 12.20 4.73
CA ALA A 91 0.28 11.15 4.88
C ALA A 91 1.60 11.52 4.22
N TYR A 92 1.58 12.06 2.99
CA TYR A 92 2.79 12.55 2.32
C TYR A 92 3.51 13.61 3.14
N GLY A 93 2.79 14.61 3.70
CA GLY A 93 3.41 15.65 4.51
C GLY A 93 4.25 15.12 5.68
N VAL A 94 3.79 14.04 6.34
CA VAL A 94 4.57 13.38 7.40
C VAL A 94 5.68 12.51 6.83
N LEU A 95 5.40 11.69 5.82
CA LEU A 95 6.37 10.79 5.21
C LEU A 95 7.56 11.56 4.63
N ASP A 96 7.31 12.60 3.82
CA ASP A 96 8.34 13.39 3.16
C ASP A 96 9.23 14.13 4.16
N SER A 97 8.68 14.52 5.32
CA SER A 97 9.44 15.20 6.37
C SER A 97 10.39 14.29 7.16
N GLY A 98 10.11 12.98 7.22
CA GLY A 98 10.82 12.04 8.08
C GLY A 98 11.55 10.92 7.33
N TYR A 99 11.28 10.74 6.05
CA TYR A 99 11.85 9.64 5.27
C TYR A 99 13.34 9.83 5.02
N ARG A 100 14.09 8.76 5.25
CA ARG A 100 15.48 8.62 4.80
C ARG A 100 15.69 7.20 4.27
N PRO A 101 16.51 7.00 3.23
CA PRO A 101 16.76 5.66 2.68
C PRO A 101 17.41 4.69 3.69
N ASP A 102 18.08 5.22 4.71
CA ASP A 102 18.86 4.49 5.72
C ASP A 102 18.15 4.36 7.07
N LEU A 103 16.82 4.53 7.11
CA LEU A 103 16.01 4.32 8.32
C LEU A 103 16.22 2.90 8.86
N THR A 104 16.38 2.80 10.19
CA THR A 104 16.23 1.52 10.87
C THR A 104 14.79 1.02 10.75
N VAL A 105 14.60 -0.29 10.90
CA VAL A 105 13.27 -0.92 10.82
C VAL A 105 12.29 -0.28 11.80
N GLU A 106 12.72 0.01 13.03
CA GLU A 106 11.88 0.62 14.06
C GLU A 106 11.54 2.09 13.76
N GLU A 107 12.48 2.85 13.21
CA GLU A 107 12.20 4.23 12.76
C GLU A 107 11.21 4.24 11.59
N ALA A 108 11.34 3.31 10.63
CA ALA A 108 10.40 3.18 9.52
C ALA A 108 8.99 2.84 10.03
N TYR A 109 8.87 1.97 11.03
CA TYR A 109 7.59 1.65 11.69
C TYR A 109 6.99 2.83 12.43
N ALA A 110 7.82 3.62 13.12
CA ALA A 110 7.38 4.83 13.80
C ALA A 110 6.88 5.87 12.79
N LEU A 111 7.62 6.09 11.70
CA LEU A 111 7.26 7.03 10.64
C LEU A 111 5.95 6.63 9.95
N ALA A 112 5.83 5.35 9.55
CA ALA A 112 4.63 4.84 8.88
C ALA A 112 3.38 4.96 9.77
N ARG A 113 3.46 4.57 11.05
CA ARG A 113 2.35 4.73 12.00
C ARG A 113 1.96 6.19 12.18
N ARG A 114 2.95 7.07 12.33
CA ARG A 114 2.75 8.50 12.52
C ARG A 114 2.08 9.14 11.31
N ALA A 115 2.49 8.77 10.09
CA ALA A 115 1.93 9.30 8.86
C ALA A 115 0.44 8.96 8.72
N ILE A 116 0.07 7.70 8.98
CA ILE A 116 -1.34 7.30 8.94
C ILE A 116 -2.13 7.95 10.07
N ALA A 117 -1.62 7.95 11.31
CA ALA A 117 -2.33 8.54 12.45
C ALA A 117 -2.66 10.02 12.25
N TYR A 118 -1.72 10.82 11.73
CA TYR A 118 -2.00 12.23 11.46
C TYR A 118 -2.85 12.45 10.21
N ALA A 119 -2.80 11.57 9.22
CA ALA A 119 -3.75 11.60 8.11
C ALA A 119 -5.19 11.36 8.59
N THR A 120 -5.39 10.35 9.42
CA THR A 120 -6.70 10.04 10.03
C THR A 120 -7.19 11.13 10.98
N HIS A 121 -6.28 11.92 11.56
CA HIS A 121 -6.66 13.05 12.42
C HIS A 121 -7.26 14.22 11.63
N ARG A 122 -6.92 14.35 10.34
CA ARG A 122 -7.34 15.48 9.48
C ARG A 122 -8.40 15.10 8.46
N ASP A 123 -8.33 13.90 7.89
CA ASP A 123 -9.28 13.42 6.90
C ASP A 123 -10.45 12.67 7.55
N SER A 124 -11.67 13.18 7.40
CA SER A 124 -12.88 12.61 7.99
C SER A 124 -13.25 11.22 7.47
N TYR A 125 -12.73 10.82 6.31
CA TYR A 125 -13.00 9.51 5.70
C TYR A 125 -11.93 8.46 6.05
N SER A 126 -10.90 8.83 6.81
CA SER A 126 -9.81 7.95 7.24
C SER A 126 -9.83 7.79 8.76
N GLY A 127 -9.80 6.54 9.27
CA GLY A 127 -9.79 6.32 10.73
C GLY A 127 -9.75 4.84 11.14
N GLY A 128 -10.06 4.60 12.42
CA GLY A 128 -10.11 3.26 13.01
C GLY A 128 -8.75 2.78 13.48
N VAL A 129 -8.14 1.85 12.72
CA VAL A 129 -6.90 1.17 13.12
C VAL A 129 -5.82 1.27 12.05
N VAL A 130 -4.57 1.42 12.47
CA VAL A 130 -3.41 1.29 11.59
C VAL A 130 -3.04 -0.19 11.49
N ASN A 131 -3.19 -0.78 10.31
CA ASN A 131 -2.65 -2.12 10.01
C ASN A 131 -1.31 -1.96 9.30
N MET A 132 -0.23 -2.45 9.90
CA MET A 132 1.12 -2.28 9.40
C MET A 132 1.74 -3.62 9.00
N TYR A 133 2.43 -3.60 7.86
CA TYR A 133 3.11 -4.76 7.27
C TYR A 133 4.55 -4.38 6.91
N HIS A 134 5.44 -5.36 6.96
CA HIS A 134 6.83 -5.22 6.52
C HIS A 134 7.14 -6.32 5.51
N MET A 135 7.47 -5.93 4.28
CA MET A 135 7.92 -6.84 3.24
C MET A 135 9.42 -7.14 3.40
N LYS A 136 9.76 -8.42 3.47
CA LYS A 136 11.13 -8.94 3.44
C LYS A 136 11.31 -9.87 2.25
N GLU A 137 12.53 -10.34 2.04
CA GLU A 137 12.86 -11.28 0.96
C GLU A 137 12.09 -12.61 1.07
N ASP A 138 11.89 -13.11 2.30
CA ASP A 138 11.16 -14.35 2.59
C ASP A 138 9.63 -14.18 2.67
N GLY A 139 9.13 -12.95 2.50
CA GLY A 139 7.71 -12.62 2.51
C GLY A 139 7.39 -11.46 3.44
N TRP A 140 6.09 -11.19 3.59
CA TRP A 140 5.63 -10.12 4.48
C TRP A 140 5.35 -10.63 5.89
N ILE A 141 5.58 -9.76 6.86
CA ILE A 141 5.11 -9.94 8.24
C ILE A 141 4.06 -8.90 8.58
N ARG A 142 3.05 -9.30 9.36
CA ARG A 142 2.13 -8.35 9.98
C ARG A 142 2.82 -7.79 11.22
N VAL A 143 3.20 -6.52 11.18
CA VAL A 143 3.92 -5.87 12.28
C VAL A 143 2.95 -5.56 13.42
N GLY A 144 1.73 -5.13 13.09
CA GLY A 144 0.75 -4.85 14.13
C GLY A 144 -0.58 -4.32 13.61
N ARG A 145 -1.51 -4.19 14.55
CA ARG A 145 -2.78 -3.49 14.41
C ARG A 145 -2.92 -2.61 15.64
N THR A 146 -2.88 -1.30 15.44
CA THR A 146 -2.92 -0.33 16.55
C THR A 146 -4.08 0.62 16.36
N ASP A 147 -4.82 0.91 17.43
CA ASP A 147 -5.89 1.89 17.39
C ASP A 147 -5.34 3.30 17.16
N VAL A 148 -5.98 4.06 16.28
CA VAL A 148 -5.56 5.43 15.95
C VAL A 148 -5.75 6.37 17.13
N SER A 149 -6.83 6.19 17.91
CA SER A 149 -7.13 7.05 19.06
C SER A 149 -6.03 6.91 20.10
N ASP A 150 -5.64 5.67 20.42
CA ASP A 150 -4.55 5.39 21.37
C ASP A 150 -3.23 6.02 20.91
N LEU A 151 -2.91 5.90 19.62
CA LEU A 151 -1.71 6.52 19.04
C LEU A 151 -1.72 8.04 19.18
N LEU A 152 -2.84 8.69 18.86
CA LEU A 152 -2.96 10.15 18.91
C LEU A 152 -2.92 10.69 20.34
N HIS A 153 -3.53 9.99 21.30
CA HIS A 153 -3.41 10.34 22.72
C HIS A 153 -1.96 10.21 23.20
N ALA A 154 -1.31 9.08 22.93
CA ALA A 154 0.09 8.86 23.30
C ALA A 154 1.04 9.92 22.68
N TYR A 155 0.81 10.33 21.43
CA TYR A 155 1.62 11.38 20.79
C TYR A 155 1.36 12.78 21.34
N THR A 156 0.14 13.05 21.81
CA THR A 156 -0.21 14.31 22.45
C THR A 156 0.44 14.42 23.83
N GLU A 157 0.38 13.36 24.62
CA GLU A 157 1.01 13.28 25.94
C GLU A 157 2.53 13.38 25.86
N ALA A 158 3.17 12.73 24.88
CA ALA A 158 4.62 12.80 24.70
C ALA A 158 5.14 14.16 24.20
N LYS A 159 4.25 15.07 23.78
CA LYS A 159 4.60 16.45 23.40
C LYS A 159 4.45 17.45 24.55
N GLN A 160 3.80 17.07 25.64
CA GLN A 160 3.71 17.84 26.88
C GLN A 160 4.96 17.62 27.72
#